data_AF-A0A533RA24-F1
#
_entry.id   AF-A0A533RA24-F1
#
_cell.length_a   1.000
_cell.length_b   1.000
_cell.length_c   1.000
_cell.angle_alpha   90.00
_cell.angle_beta   90.00
_cell.angle_gamma   90.00
#
_symmetry.space_group_name_H-M   'P 1'
#
loop_
_entity.id
_entity.type
_entity.pdbx_description
1 polymer ?
#
loop_
_entity_poly.entity_id
_entity_poly.type
_entity_poly.pdbx_seq_one_letter_code
_entity_poly.pdbx_strand_id
1 'polypeptide(L)'
;MVNRPYWTERIERTWRRRSVVWLHGVRRSGKTTLCRQLPGVEYFDCDLPSVRDRLRDPETFWSALRDRRVVLDEIHHAPDPALVLKVAADHFPDVRVVATGSSTLAATAKFSDSLTGRKESVWLTPMISEDLAA
;
A
#
# COMPACT_ATOMS: atom_id res chain seq x y z
N MET A 1 -15.31 -3.15 -14.60
CA MET A 1 -14.02 -3.08 -13.88
C MET A 1 -13.38 -4.46 -14.00
N VAL A 2 -12.14 -4.58 -14.48
CA VAL A 2 -11.51 -5.90 -14.70
C VAL A 2 -11.12 -6.50 -13.36
N ASN A 3 -11.51 -7.75 -13.10
CA ASN A 3 -11.10 -8.48 -11.91
C ASN A 3 -9.65 -8.95 -12.08
N ARG A 4 -8.82 -8.80 -11.05
CA ARG A 4 -7.38 -9.14 -11.08
C ARG A 4 -7.03 -10.15 -9.98
N PRO A 5 -7.50 -11.41 -10.08
CA PRO A 5 -7.37 -12.40 -9.01
C PRO A 5 -5.91 -12.77 -8.73
N TYR A 6 -5.07 -12.88 -9.78
CA TYR A 6 -3.63 -13.14 -9.65
C TYR A 6 -2.95 -12.12 -8.71
N TRP A 7 -3.22 -10.84 -8.93
CA TRP A 7 -2.61 -9.76 -8.15
C TRP A 7 -3.13 -9.69 -6.72
N THR A 8 -4.43 -9.95 -6.54
CA THR A 8 -5.04 -10.05 -5.20
C THR A 8 -4.40 -11.18 -4.40
N GLU A 9 -4.27 -12.36 -4.98
CA GLU A 9 -3.64 -13.50 -4.32
C GLU A 9 -2.14 -13.25 -4.06
N ARG A 10 -1.45 -12.55 -4.96
CA ARG A 10 -0.06 -12.15 -4.76
C ARG A 10 0.08 -11.25 -3.54
N ILE A 11 -0.78 -10.25 -3.37
CA ILE A 11 -0.80 -9.37 -2.20
C ILE A 11 -1.09 -10.15 -0.92
N GLU A 12 -2.09 -11.03 -0.94
CA GLU A 12 -2.45 -11.88 0.21
C GLU A 12 -1.29 -12.80 0.64
N ARG A 13 -0.57 -13.38 -0.33
CA ARG A 13 0.63 -14.18 -0.06
C ARG A 13 1.75 -13.33 0.53
N THR A 14 1.95 -12.12 0.04
CA THR A 14 2.96 -11.20 0.58
C THR A 14 2.65 -10.77 2.02
N TRP A 15 1.38 -10.52 2.36
CA TRP A 15 0.99 -10.20 3.73
C TRP A 15 1.30 -11.29 4.76
N ARG A 16 1.45 -12.55 4.33
CA ARG A 16 1.90 -13.64 5.22
C ARG A 16 3.38 -13.54 5.60
N ARG A 17 4.17 -12.76 4.86
CA ARG A 17 5.61 -12.59 5.07
C ARG A 17 5.96 -11.25 5.72
N ARG A 18 5.26 -10.18 5.32
CA ARG A 18 5.44 -8.82 5.81
C ARG A 18 4.10 -8.13 5.97
N SER A 19 3.92 -7.41 7.08
CA SER A 19 2.71 -6.61 7.33
C SER A 19 2.55 -5.48 6.32
N VAL A 20 3.65 -4.91 5.82
CA VAL A 20 3.64 -3.82 4.84
C VAL A 20 3.99 -4.30 3.44
N VAL A 21 3.06 -4.09 2.51
CA VAL A 21 3.22 -4.31 1.07
C VAL A 21 3.39 -2.96 0.38
N TRP A 22 4.44 -2.83 -0.42
CA TRP A 22 4.62 -1.69 -1.32
C TRP A 22 4.17 -2.04 -2.72
N LEU A 23 2.98 -1.59 -3.10
CA LEU A 23 2.40 -1.80 -4.42
C LEU A 23 2.81 -0.65 -5.35
N HIS A 24 3.81 -0.90 -6.17
CA HIS A 24 4.32 0.09 -7.13
C HIS A 24 4.10 -0.34 -8.56
N GLY A 25 4.18 0.62 -9.48
CA GLY A 25 3.97 0.38 -10.90
C GLY A 25 3.77 1.68 -11.65
N VAL A 26 3.84 1.62 -12.97
CA VAL A 26 3.70 2.79 -13.83
C VAL A 26 2.35 3.50 -13.61
N ARG A 27 2.27 4.79 -13.94
CA ARG A 27 1.00 5.51 -13.95
C ARG A 27 -0.01 4.77 -14.84
N ARG A 28 -1.28 4.73 -14.41
CA ARG A 28 -2.38 4.04 -15.10
C ARG A 28 -2.27 2.51 -15.22
N SER A 29 -1.41 1.83 -14.43
CA SER A 29 -1.36 0.36 -14.40
C SER A 29 -2.54 -0.33 -13.69
N GLY A 30 -3.39 0.44 -13.00
CA GLY A 30 -4.56 -0.08 -12.28
C GLY A 30 -4.36 -0.29 -10.77
N LYS A 31 -3.35 0.34 -10.15
CA LYS A 31 -3.06 0.22 -8.69
C LYS A 31 -4.27 0.54 -7.80
N THR A 32 -4.85 1.73 -7.98
CA THR A 32 -6.06 2.18 -7.27
C THR A 32 -7.21 1.20 -7.44
N THR A 33 -7.45 0.74 -8.67
CA THR A 33 -8.51 -0.23 -8.98
C THR A 33 -8.29 -1.55 -8.24
N LEU A 34 -7.08 -2.11 -8.31
CA LEU A 34 -6.71 -3.33 -7.62
C LEU A 34 -6.89 -3.18 -6.10
N CYS A 35 -6.42 -2.07 -5.52
CA CYS A 35 -6.53 -1.83 -4.08
C CYS A 35 -7.98 -1.75 -3.60
N ARG A 36 -8.87 -1.11 -4.36
CA ARG A 36 -10.30 -1.02 -4.02
C ARG A 36 -11.03 -2.35 -4.15
N GLN A 37 -10.50 -3.29 -4.92
CA GLN A 37 -11.05 -4.64 -5.06
C GLN A 37 -10.58 -5.59 -3.95
N LEU A 38 -9.59 -5.21 -3.13
CA LEU A 38 -9.12 -6.06 -2.04
C LEU A 38 -10.24 -6.26 -1.00
N PRO A 39 -10.49 -7.49 -0.55
CA PRO A 39 -11.58 -7.77 0.38
C PRO A 39 -11.26 -7.28 1.79
N GLY A 40 -12.23 -6.58 2.40
CA GLY A 40 -12.19 -6.18 3.82
C GLY A 40 -11.10 -5.16 4.14
N VAL A 41 -10.78 -4.26 3.21
CA VAL A 41 -9.80 -3.20 3.41
C VAL A 41 -10.45 -1.88 3.82
N GLU A 42 -9.82 -1.19 4.77
CA GLU A 42 -10.03 0.23 5.04
C GLU A 42 -9.19 1.04 4.05
N TYR A 43 -9.84 1.79 3.16
CA TYR A 43 -9.18 2.49 2.08
C TYR A 43 -9.01 3.98 2.40
N PHE A 44 -7.77 4.47 2.34
CA PHE A 44 -7.42 5.87 2.56
C PHE A 44 -6.71 6.45 1.34
N ASP A 45 -7.29 7.52 0.80
CA ASP A 45 -6.73 8.29 -0.30
C ASP A 45 -5.86 9.43 0.25
N CYS A 46 -4.54 9.33 0.09
CA CYS A 46 -3.61 10.31 0.64
C CYS A 46 -3.60 11.65 -0.14
N ASP A 47 -4.32 11.76 -1.27
CA ASP A 47 -4.57 13.05 -1.92
C ASP A 47 -5.53 13.93 -1.09
N LEU A 48 -6.40 13.31 -0.30
CA LEU A 48 -7.39 14.02 0.51
C LEU A 48 -6.73 14.71 1.72
N PRO A 49 -6.94 16.03 1.93
CA PRO A 49 -6.42 16.75 3.10
C PRO A 49 -6.76 16.09 4.44
N SER A 50 -8.01 15.62 4.59
CA SER A 50 -8.48 14.97 5.82
C SER A 50 -7.73 13.68 6.15
N VAL A 51 -7.34 12.90 5.13
CA VAL A 51 -6.52 11.70 5.32
C VAL A 51 -5.10 12.10 5.73
N ARG A 52 -4.51 13.09 5.06
CA ARG A 52 -3.17 13.57 5.40
C ARG A 52 -3.09 14.12 6.82
N ASP A 53 -4.12 14.82 7.27
CA ASP A 53 -4.18 15.33 8.64
C ASP A 53 -4.24 14.21 9.68
N ARG A 54 -4.98 13.13 9.40
CA ARG A 54 -4.98 11.92 10.26
C ARG A 54 -3.61 11.26 10.31
N LEU A 55 -2.88 11.23 9.19
CA LEU A 55 -1.55 10.63 9.10
C LEU A 55 -0.44 11.46 9.78
N ARG A 56 -0.75 12.67 10.29
CA ARG A 56 0.20 13.46 11.11
C ARG A 56 0.48 12.82 12.47
N ASP A 57 -0.44 12.00 12.96
CA ASP A 57 -0.27 11.17 14.17
C ASP A 57 -0.41 9.68 13.78
N PRO A 58 0.67 9.04 13.31
CA PRO A 58 0.64 7.65 12.90
C PRO A 58 0.26 6.69 14.02
N GLU A 59 0.65 6.97 15.27
CA GLU A 59 0.37 6.09 16.40
C GLU A 59 -1.14 5.99 16.67
N THR A 60 -1.81 7.14 16.76
CA THR A 60 -3.27 7.18 16.91
C THR A 60 -3.97 6.58 15.69
N PHE A 61 -3.49 6.90 14.48
CA PHE A 61 -4.06 6.37 13.24
C PHE A 61 -4.02 4.83 13.19
N TRP A 62 -2.88 4.22 13.48
CA TRP A 62 -2.70 2.78 13.43
C TRP A 62 -3.37 2.06 14.61
N SER A 63 -3.37 2.66 15.80
CA SER A 63 -4.06 2.11 16.97
C SER A 63 -5.56 1.90 16.72
N ALA A 64 -6.21 2.80 15.98
CA ALA A 64 -7.61 2.68 15.60
C ALA A 64 -7.90 1.57 14.57
N LEU A 65 -6.86 1.01 13.95
CA LEU A 65 -6.97 0.07 12.82
C LEU A 65 -6.35 -1.31 13.13
N ARG A 66 -6.15 -1.65 14.40
CA ARG A 66 -5.64 -2.96 14.82
C ARG A 66 -6.43 -4.12 14.21
N ASP A 67 -5.71 -5.17 13.82
CA ASP A 67 -6.20 -6.35 13.12
C ASP A 67 -6.92 -6.08 11.77
N ARG A 68 -6.84 -4.84 11.23
CA ARG A 68 -7.44 -4.48 9.95
C ARG A 68 -6.47 -4.62 8.80
N ARG A 69 -7.04 -4.66 7.60
CA ARG A 69 -6.32 -4.49 6.33
C ARG A 69 -6.51 -3.05 5.89
N VAL A 70 -5.43 -2.37 5.53
CA VAL A 70 -5.43 -0.94 5.25
C VAL A 70 -4.76 -0.67 3.92
N VAL A 71 -5.41 0.13 3.07
CA VAL A 71 -4.80 0.68 1.87
C VAL A 71 -4.49 2.15 2.11
N LEU A 72 -3.23 2.53 1.85
CA LEU A 72 -2.78 3.91 1.74
C LEU A 72 -2.45 4.21 0.27
N ASP A 73 -3.41 4.77 -0.46
CA ASP A 73 -3.23 5.09 -1.87
C ASP A 73 -2.46 6.41 -2.01
N GLU A 74 -1.49 6.42 -2.92
CA GLU A 74 -0.60 7.55 -3.20
C GLU A 74 0.09 8.13 -1.94
N ILE A 75 0.61 7.25 -1.07
CA ILE A 75 1.18 7.60 0.25
C ILE A 75 2.25 8.70 0.21
N HIS A 76 2.89 8.93 -0.93
CA HIS A 76 3.84 10.02 -1.12
C HIS A 76 3.26 11.43 -0.91
N HIS A 77 1.94 11.58 -0.89
CA HIS A 77 1.26 12.82 -0.52
C HIS A 77 1.11 13.03 0.99
N ALA A 78 1.35 12.00 1.82
CA ALA A 78 1.32 12.15 3.27
C ALA A 78 2.47 13.03 3.78
N PRO A 79 2.34 13.62 4.99
CA PRO A 79 3.35 14.53 5.55
C PRO A 79 4.73 13.88 5.74
N ASP A 80 4.77 12.68 6.33
CA ASP A 80 5.97 11.84 6.43
C ASP A 80 5.61 10.38 6.08
N PRO A 81 5.65 10.02 4.79
CA PRO A 81 5.27 8.69 4.32
C PRO A 81 6.14 7.58 4.93
N ALA A 82 7.41 7.87 5.22
CA ALA A 82 8.36 6.86 5.69
C ALA A 82 8.11 6.57 7.16
N LEU A 83 7.90 7.60 7.97
CA LEU A 83 7.52 7.46 9.37
C LEU A 83 6.19 6.69 9.51
N VAL A 84 5.17 7.06 8.73
CA VAL A 84 3.86 6.39 8.75
C VAL A 84 4.01 4.88 8.57
N LEU A 85 4.78 4.42 7.57
CA LEU A 85 4.98 2.99 7.32
C LEU A 85 5.94 2.32 8.32
N LYS A 86 6.95 3.04 8.84
CA LYS A 86 7.83 2.52 9.90
C LYS A 86 7.05 2.21 11.16
N VAL A 87 6.19 3.14 11.60
CA VAL A 87 5.36 2.95 12.79
C VAL A 87 4.44 1.73 12.60
N ALA A 88 3.80 1.60 11.43
CA ALA A 88 2.98 0.43 11.12
C ALA A 88 3.78 -0.88 11.22
N ALA A 89 4.95 -0.94 10.57
CA ALA A 89 5.76 -2.15 10.52
C ALA A 89 6.34 -2.56 11.88
N ASP A 90 6.81 -1.58 12.67
CA ASP A 90 7.56 -1.83 13.90
C ASP A 90 6.63 -1.98 15.13
N HIS A 91 5.49 -1.27 15.17
CA HIS A 91 4.62 -1.22 16.35
C HIS A 91 3.22 -1.83 16.14
N PHE A 92 2.79 -1.99 14.88
CA PHE A 92 1.46 -2.52 14.55
C PHE A 92 1.54 -3.65 13.50
N PRO A 93 2.35 -4.72 13.75
CA PRO A 93 2.53 -5.81 12.80
C PRO A 93 1.25 -6.63 12.53
N ASP A 94 0.24 -6.47 13.38
CA ASP A 94 -1.12 -7.00 13.23
C ASP A 94 -1.91 -6.31 12.11
N VAL A 95 -1.55 -5.08 11.74
CA VAL A 95 -2.18 -4.33 10.66
C VAL A 95 -1.55 -4.70 9.33
N ARG A 96 -2.36 -5.15 8.38
CA ARG A 96 -1.92 -5.50 7.02
C ARG A 96 -2.04 -4.30 6.11
N VAL A 97 -0.92 -3.67 5.77
CA VAL A 97 -0.88 -2.43 4.99
C VAL A 97 -0.51 -2.72 3.53
N VAL A 98 -1.25 -2.13 2.60
CA VAL A 98 -0.81 -1.92 1.21
C VAL A 98 -0.65 -0.43 1.00
N ALA A 99 0.57 0.00 0.73
CA ALA A 99 0.85 1.38 0.36
C ALA A 99 1.16 1.46 -1.13
N THR A 100 0.58 2.44 -1.82
CA THR A 100 0.85 2.68 -3.23
C THR A 100 1.62 3.97 -3.43
N GLY A 101 2.36 4.05 -4.53
CA GLY A 101 2.90 5.30 -5.03
C GLY A 101 3.12 5.22 -6.53
N SER A 102 2.62 6.22 -7.25
CA SER A 102 2.82 6.36 -8.70
C SER A 102 4.08 7.14 -9.09
N SER A 103 4.88 7.55 -8.10
CA SER A 103 5.97 8.50 -8.28
C SER A 103 7.18 7.89 -9.00
N THR A 104 7.95 8.77 -9.66
CA THR A 104 9.11 8.45 -10.49
C THR A 104 10.10 7.51 -9.80
N LEU A 105 10.90 6.80 -10.61
CA LEU A 105 11.90 5.83 -10.14
C LEU A 105 12.77 6.38 -8.98
N ALA A 106 13.11 7.67 -9.02
CA ALA A 106 13.91 8.37 -8.01
C ALA A 106 13.20 8.59 -6.66
N ALA A 107 11.91 8.93 -6.67
CA ALA A 107 11.11 9.08 -5.45
C ALA A 107 10.85 7.70 -4.81
N THR A 108 10.61 6.70 -5.65
CA THR A 108 10.47 5.30 -5.21
C THR A 108 11.76 4.79 -4.58
N ALA A 109 12.94 5.14 -5.11
CA ALA A 109 14.24 4.68 -4.58
C ALA A 109 14.52 5.22 -3.17
N LYS A 110 14.47 6.55 -2.98
CA LYS A 110 14.70 7.16 -1.65
C LYS A 110 13.69 6.68 -0.60
N PHE A 111 12.43 6.53 -1.01
CA PHE A 111 11.39 5.98 -0.15
C PHE A 111 11.66 4.51 0.21
N SER A 112 12.08 3.72 -0.79
CA SER A 112 12.36 2.29 -0.61
C SER A 112 13.50 2.03 0.36
N ASP A 113 14.59 2.80 0.29
CA ASP A 113 15.77 2.61 1.13
C ASP A 113 15.45 2.81 2.61
N SER A 114 14.59 3.78 2.94
CA SER A 114 14.19 4.09 4.31
C SER A 114 13.37 2.99 5.01
N LEU A 115 12.80 2.07 4.24
CA LEU A 115 11.91 0.99 4.69
C LEU A 115 12.52 -0.40 4.44
N THR A 116 13.83 -0.46 4.19
CA THR A 116 14.55 -1.72 3.98
C THR A 116 14.31 -2.69 5.14
N GLY A 117 13.94 -3.93 4.81
CA GLY A 117 13.63 -4.98 5.78
C GLY A 117 12.25 -4.89 6.44
N ARG A 118 11.49 -3.80 6.24
CA ARG A 118 10.16 -3.57 6.83
C ARG A 118 8.99 -3.75 5.86
N LYS A 119 9.28 -3.80 4.57
CA LYS A 119 8.28 -3.97 3.50
C LYS A 119 8.69 -5.04 2.51
N GLU A 120 7.72 -5.60 1.81
CA GLU A 120 7.94 -6.39 0.60
C GLU A 120 7.26 -5.69 -0.59
N SER A 121 7.95 -5.61 -1.72
CA SER A 121 7.47 -4.89 -2.90
C SER A 121 6.70 -5.81 -3.84
N VAL A 122 5.55 -5.34 -4.32
CA VAL A 122 4.79 -5.94 -5.42
C VAL A 122 4.79 -4.96 -6.58
N TRP A 123 5.42 -5.36 -7.68
CA TRP A 123 5.43 -4.58 -8.91
C TRP A 123 4.21 -4.93 -9.76
N LEU A 124 3.22 -4.03 -9.78
CA LEU A 124 2.07 -4.11 -10.67
C LEU A 124 2.46 -3.62 -12.06
N THR A 125 2.65 -4.57 -12.97
CA THR A 125 2.87 -4.31 -14.38
C THR A 125 1.59 -3.84 -15.07
N PRO A 126 1.67 -3.36 -16.32
CA PRO A 126 0.50 -3.31 -17.21
C PRO A 126 -0.19 -4.69 -17.33
N MET A 127 -1.31 -4.73 -18.04
CA MET A 127 -2.07 -5.97 -18.22
C MET A 127 -1.17 -7.14 -18.66
N ILE A 128 -1.35 -8.28 -18.01
CA ILE A 128 -0.70 -9.54 -18.34
C ILE A 128 -1.74 -10.57 -18.79
N SER A 129 -1.30 -11.69 -19.37
CA SER A 129 -2.18 -12.80 -19.80
C SER A 129 -3.11 -13.29 -18.70
N GLU A 130 -2.63 -13.32 -17.47
CA GLU A 130 -3.35 -13.76 -16.28
C GLU A 130 -4.51 -12.81 -15.92
N ASP A 131 -4.49 -11.56 -16.41
CA ASP A 131 -5.62 -10.63 -16.25
C ASP A 131 -6.72 -10.88 -17.29
N LEU A 132 -6.45 -11.62 -18.38
CA LEU A 132 -7.40 -11.94 -19.46
C LEU A 132 -8.17 -13.25 -19.22
N ALA A 133 -7.65 -14.11 -18.34
CA ALA A 133 -8.23 -15.42 -18.05
C ALA A 133 -9.31 -15.40 -16.94
N ALA A 134 -9.72 -14.20 -16.49
CA ALA A 134 -10.63 -13.97 -15.37
C ALA A 134 -12.08 -13.68 -15.80
#